data_AF-A0A9C9K2N9-F1
#
_entry.id   AF-A0A9C9K2N9-F1
#
_cell.length_a   1.000
_cell.length_b   1.000
_cell.length_c   1.000
_cell.angle_alpha   90.00
_cell.angle_beta   90.00
_cell.angle_gamma   90.00
#
_symmetry.space_group_name_H-M   'P 1'
#
loop_
_entity.id
_entity.type
_entity.pdbx_description
1 polymer ?
#
loop_
_entity_poly.entity_id
_entity_poly.type
_entity_poly.pdbx_seq_one_letter_code
_entity_poly.pdbx_strand_id
1 'polypeptide(L)'
;MIPGLDPEKRASVSWKPAWQLSSRQVSVISVLVILLLFGVFITVAMRNTNADPEAVFYAFVLFSLICLPHMERYNHVLLLPAMAWLWRRGINYHIVAVGAYSLVGLSRLNHVWAMLLGWPSGPIATGGSLYALLLLYGALLYSVRLPRSNAVAAT
;
A
#
# COMPACT_ATOMS: atom_id res chain seq x y z
N MET A 1 19.66 -9.84 29.82
CA MET A 1 19.66 -8.68 28.89
C MET A 1 19.09 -9.15 27.57
N ILE A 2 17.97 -8.58 27.13
CA ILE A 2 17.40 -8.88 25.81
C ILE A 2 18.21 -8.07 24.78
N PRO A 3 18.85 -8.70 23.79
CA PRO A 3 19.56 -7.98 22.74
C PRO A 3 18.58 -7.03 22.01
N GLY A 4 18.94 -5.74 21.87
CA GLY A 4 18.18 -4.77 21.06
C GLY A 4 17.30 -3.76 21.82
N LEU A 5 17.33 -3.73 23.16
CA LEU A 5 16.55 -2.79 23.99
C LEU A 5 17.38 -1.62 24.55
N ASP A 6 18.62 -1.49 24.12
CA ASP A 6 19.55 -0.45 24.55
C ASP A 6 19.39 0.77 23.61
N PRO A 7 18.72 1.86 24.03
CA PRO A 7 18.36 2.97 23.14
C PRO A 7 19.57 3.71 22.56
N GLU A 8 20.76 3.54 23.15
CA GLU A 8 22.01 4.11 22.68
C GLU A 8 22.73 3.24 21.63
N LYS A 9 22.44 1.93 21.59
CA LYS A 9 22.98 1.03 20.57
C LYS A 9 21.97 0.87 19.45
N ARG A 10 22.08 1.70 18.41
CA ARG A 10 21.43 1.43 17.12
C ARG A 10 21.98 0.11 16.56
N ALA A 11 21.31 -1.00 16.87
CA ALA A 11 21.59 -2.28 16.24
C ALA A 11 21.20 -2.16 14.76
N SER A 12 22.18 -1.92 13.90
CA SER A 12 21.98 -1.95 12.46
C SER A 12 21.85 -3.41 12.01
N VAL A 13 20.62 -3.93 12.05
CA VAL A 13 20.32 -5.20 11.38
C VAL A 13 20.34 -4.93 9.89
N SER A 14 21.36 -5.46 9.20
CA SER A 14 21.42 -5.43 7.73
C SER A 14 21.21 -6.83 7.20
N TRP A 15 20.23 -6.98 6.31
CA TRP A 15 20.05 -8.21 5.56
C TRP A 15 20.76 -8.07 4.21
N LYS A 16 21.54 -9.09 3.84
CA LYS A 16 22.11 -9.19 2.50
C LYS A 16 21.24 -10.15 1.68
N PRO A 17 20.68 -9.71 0.54
CA PRO A 17 19.98 -10.62 -0.33
C PRO A 17 20.96 -11.64 -0.92
N ALA A 18 20.50 -12.88 -1.09
CA ALA A 18 21.27 -13.95 -1.75
C ALA A 18 21.52 -13.68 -3.25
N TRP A 19 20.83 -12.69 -3.81
CA TRP A 19 20.90 -12.24 -5.19
C TRP A 19 21.06 -10.72 -5.19
N GLN A 20 21.95 -10.20 -6.02
CA GLN A 20 22.16 -8.77 -6.15
C GLN A 20 21.63 -8.30 -7.50
N LEU A 21 20.62 -7.42 -7.46
CA LEU A 21 20.26 -6.63 -8.63
C LEU A 21 21.22 -5.45 -8.72
N SER A 22 21.72 -5.17 -9.91
CA SER A 22 22.44 -3.92 -10.15
C SER A 22 21.51 -2.72 -9.93
N SER A 23 22.06 -1.58 -9.49
CA SER A 23 21.26 -0.35 -9.30
C SER A 23 20.49 0.03 -10.58
N ARG A 24 21.07 -0.23 -11.76
CA ARG A 24 20.40 -0.02 -13.05
C ARG A 24 19.19 -0.92 -13.23
N GLN A 25 19.29 -2.20 -12.88
CA GLN A 25 18.15 -3.12 -12.94
C GLN A 25 17.05 -2.71 -11.98
N VAL A 26 17.39 -2.32 -10.74
CA VAL A 26 16.40 -1.84 -9.77
C VAL A 26 15.67 -0.61 -10.33
N SER A 27 16.40 0.39 -10.83
CA SER A 27 15.79 1.59 -11.41
C SER A 27 14.87 1.28 -12.59
N VAL A 28 15.32 0.44 -13.52
CA VAL A 28 14.51 0.06 -14.69
C VAL A 28 13.24 -0.68 -14.26
N ILE A 29 13.36 -1.65 -13.35
CA ILE A 29 12.20 -2.40 -12.82
C ILE A 29 11.23 -1.44 -12.13
N SER A 30 11.72 -0.55 -11.26
CA SER A 30 10.87 0.43 -10.57
C SER A 30 10.13 1.35 -11.55
N VAL A 31 10.81 1.87 -12.57
CA VAL A 31 10.18 2.72 -13.61
C VAL A 31 9.13 1.94 -14.38
N LEU A 32 9.42 0.71 -14.80
CA LEU A 32 8.46 -0.14 -15.52
C LEU A 32 7.22 -0.44 -14.68
N VAL A 33 7.40 -0.75 -13.39
CA VAL A 33 6.27 -1.00 -12.47
C VAL A 33 5.44 0.26 -12.29
N ILE A 34 6.05 1.43 -12.12
CA ILE A 34 5.33 2.71 -12.00
C ILE A 34 4.52 3.00 -13.28
N LEU A 35 5.15 2.86 -14.45
CA LEU A 35 4.48 3.07 -15.74
C LEU A 35 3.33 2.09 -15.94
N LEU A 36 3.50 0.83 -15.54
CA LEU A 36 2.43 -0.17 -15.59
C LEU A 36 1.25 0.23 -14.71
N LEU A 37 1.50 0.57 -13.45
CA LEU A 37 0.45 0.97 -12.51
C LEU A 37 -0.29 2.23 -13.00
N PHE A 38 0.44 3.19 -13.56
CA PHE A 38 -0.12 4.40 -14.13
C PHE A 38 -0.93 4.13 -15.40
N GLY A 39 -0.44 3.28 -16.30
CA GLY A 39 -1.16 2.87 -17.50
C GLY A 39 -2.47 2.15 -17.16
N VAL A 40 -2.47 1.31 -16.12
CA VAL A 40 -3.68 0.67 -15.60
C VAL A 40 -4.65 1.72 -15.04
N PHE A 41 -4.17 2.70 -14.27
CA PHE A 41 -5.00 3.80 -13.76
C PHE A 41 -5.71 4.53 -14.90
N ILE A 42 -4.95 5.02 -15.88
CA ILE A 42 -5.50 5.78 -17.02
C ILE A 42 -6.50 4.93 -17.78
N THR A 43 -6.17 3.68 -18.08
CA THR A 43 -7.06 2.79 -18.83
C THR A 43 -8.37 2.57 -18.09
N VAL A 44 -8.33 2.37 -16.77
CA VAL A 44 -9.52 2.17 -15.95
C VAL A 44 -10.33 3.47 -15.80
N ALA A 45 -9.68 4.62 -15.58
CA ALA A 45 -10.36 5.90 -15.46
C ALA A 45 -11.01 6.35 -16.78
N MET A 46 -10.31 6.22 -17.91
CA MET A 46 -10.82 6.65 -19.22
C MET A 46 -11.93 5.75 -19.76
N ARG A 47 -11.91 4.44 -19.46
CA ARG A 47 -12.95 3.51 -19.91
C ARG A 47 -14.26 3.63 -19.14
N ASN A 48 -14.25 4.26 -17.96
CA ASN A 48 -15.40 4.32 -17.06
C ASN A 48 -15.80 5.78 -16.80
N THR A 49 -16.46 6.41 -17.78
CA THR A 49 -16.91 7.81 -17.70
C THR A 49 -17.98 8.05 -16.63
N ASN A 50 -18.68 7.01 -16.19
CA ASN A 50 -19.67 7.06 -15.10
C ASN A 50 -19.09 6.69 -13.72
N ALA A 51 -17.76 6.61 -13.60
CA ALA A 51 -17.11 6.30 -12.34
C ALA A 51 -17.35 7.37 -11.28
N ASP A 52 -17.36 6.94 -10.02
CA ASP A 52 -17.45 7.87 -8.89
C ASP A 52 -16.15 8.71 -8.80
N PRO A 53 -16.24 10.05 -8.88
CA PRO A 53 -15.07 10.92 -8.88
C PRO A 53 -14.24 10.80 -7.59
N GLU A 54 -14.86 10.48 -6.45
CA GLU A 54 -14.14 10.27 -5.19
C GLU A 54 -13.25 9.02 -5.26
N ALA A 55 -13.73 7.95 -5.89
CA ALA A 55 -12.97 6.72 -6.08
C ALA A 55 -11.72 6.96 -6.93
N VAL A 56 -11.87 7.71 -8.01
CA VAL A 56 -10.79 8.09 -8.93
C VAL A 56 -9.77 8.98 -8.21
N PHE A 57 -10.24 9.95 -7.42
CA PHE A 57 -9.39 10.82 -6.62
C PHE A 57 -8.57 10.01 -5.59
N TYR A 58 -9.21 9.13 -4.81
CA TYR A 58 -8.49 8.32 -3.83
C TYR A 58 -7.51 7.34 -4.51
N ALA A 59 -7.86 6.76 -5.65
CA ALA A 59 -6.94 5.92 -6.41
C ALA A 59 -5.72 6.70 -6.88
N PHE A 60 -5.90 7.95 -7.34
CA PHE A 60 -4.79 8.83 -7.72
C PHE A 60 -3.90 9.21 -6.53
N VAL A 61 -4.49 9.50 -5.38
CA VAL A 61 -3.74 9.78 -4.14
C VAL A 61 -2.92 8.56 -3.73
N LEU A 62 -3.51 7.36 -3.70
CA LEU A 62 -2.77 6.13 -3.37
C LEU A 62 -1.65 5.83 -4.38
N PHE A 63 -1.88 6.06 -5.67
CA PHE A 63 -0.85 5.93 -6.69
C PHE A 63 0.34 6.86 -6.43
N SER A 64 0.07 8.11 -6.05
CA SER A 64 1.10 9.09 -5.69
C SER A 64 1.93 8.63 -4.49
N LEU A 65 1.29 8.01 -3.49
CA LEU A 65 1.97 7.45 -2.31
C LEU A 65 2.84 6.24 -2.65
N ILE A 66 2.43 5.40 -3.61
CA ILE A 66 3.25 4.28 -4.10
C ILE A 66 4.52 4.79 -4.79
N CYS A 67 4.40 5.85 -5.59
CA CYS A 67 5.54 6.41 -6.34
C CYS A 67 6.50 7.22 -5.45
N LEU A 68 5.99 7.80 -4.36
CA LEU A 68 6.74 8.67 -3.45
C LEU A 68 6.76 8.07 -2.04
N PRO A 69 7.53 6.99 -1.79
CA PRO A 69 7.50 6.26 -0.53
C PRO A 69 7.96 7.11 0.68
N HIS A 70 8.69 8.23 0.48
CA HIS A 70 8.99 9.16 1.56
C HIS A 70 7.76 9.88 2.15
N MET A 71 6.63 9.81 1.46
CA MET A 71 5.32 10.17 2.00
C MET A 71 4.79 9.13 3.01
N GLU A 72 5.51 8.04 3.31
CA GLU A 72 5.13 7.02 4.31
C GLU A 72 4.75 7.61 5.66
N ARG A 73 5.42 8.71 6.06
CA ARG A 73 5.08 9.43 7.28
C ARG A 73 3.68 10.03 7.23
N TYR A 74 3.17 10.38 6.05
CA TYR A 74 1.84 10.92 5.82
C TYR A 74 0.84 9.88 5.30
N ASN A 75 1.29 8.64 5.01
CA ASN A 75 0.44 7.57 4.48
C ASN A 75 -0.82 7.38 5.32
N HIS A 76 -0.71 7.40 6.65
CA HIS A 76 -1.87 7.19 7.52
C HIS A 76 -2.94 8.30 7.41
N VAL A 77 -2.56 9.54 7.11
CA VAL A 77 -3.50 10.67 6.97
C VAL A 77 -4.32 10.56 5.68
N LEU A 78 -3.69 10.09 4.60
CA LEU A 78 -4.32 10.01 3.27
C LEU A 78 -4.96 8.64 3.00
N LEU A 79 -4.49 7.58 3.68
CA LEU A 79 -4.99 6.21 3.57
C LEU A 79 -6.31 6.02 4.34
N LEU A 80 -6.48 6.70 5.48
CA LEU A 80 -7.70 6.63 6.28
C LEU A 80 -8.96 7.09 5.52
N PRO A 81 -8.97 8.25 4.81
CA PRO A 81 -10.08 8.65 3.97
C PRO A 81 -10.43 7.61 2.89
N ALA A 82 -9.43 7.06 2.21
CA ALA A 82 -9.63 6.03 1.18
C ALA A 82 -10.24 4.74 1.76
N MET A 83 -9.77 4.30 2.94
CA MET A 83 -10.36 3.18 3.65
C MET A 83 -11.79 3.45 4.10
N ALA A 84 -12.05 4.63 4.68
CA ALA A 84 -13.38 5.01 5.16
C ALA A 84 -14.39 5.07 4.01
N TRP A 85 -13.95 5.56 2.84
CA TRP A 85 -14.76 5.55 1.63
C TRP A 85 -15.06 4.13 1.16
N LEU A 86 -14.04 3.26 1.07
CA LEU A 86 -14.23 1.85 0.71
C LEU A 86 -15.13 1.13 1.70
N TRP A 87 -15.00 1.42 2.99
CA TRP A 87 -15.82 0.83 4.04
C TRP A 87 -17.31 1.04 3.76
N ARG A 88 -17.71 2.24 3.31
CA ARG A 88 -19.12 2.54 3.01
C ARG A 88 -19.71 1.74 1.83
N ARG A 89 -18.90 0.99 1.07
CA ARG A 89 -19.34 0.22 -0.10
C ARG A 89 -19.76 -1.22 0.21
N GLY A 90 -19.64 -1.68 1.46
CA GLY A 90 -20.17 -2.96 1.92
C GLY A 90 -19.11 -3.99 2.35
N ILE A 91 -19.57 -5.19 2.70
CA ILE A 91 -18.78 -6.15 3.50
C ILE A 91 -17.50 -6.63 2.82
N ASN A 92 -17.50 -6.80 1.49
CA ASN A 92 -16.31 -7.19 0.74
C ASN A 92 -15.20 -6.13 0.86
N TYR A 93 -15.57 -4.85 0.89
CA TYR A 93 -14.64 -3.75 1.05
C TYR A 93 -14.24 -3.51 2.51
N HIS A 94 -15.07 -3.92 3.48
CA HIS A 94 -14.66 -3.97 4.89
C HIS A 94 -13.47 -4.91 5.08
N ILE A 95 -13.52 -6.12 4.49
CA ILE A 95 -12.42 -7.09 4.58
C ILE A 95 -11.13 -6.49 4.03
N VAL A 96 -11.20 -5.80 2.89
CA VAL A 96 -10.07 -5.10 2.29
C VAL A 96 -9.51 -4.03 3.22
N ALA A 97 -10.38 -3.19 3.79
CA ALA A 97 -9.97 -2.12 4.70
C ALA A 97 -9.33 -2.66 5.99
N VAL A 98 -9.90 -3.71 6.59
CA VAL A 98 -9.30 -4.39 7.76
C VAL A 98 -7.94 -5.00 7.39
N GLY A 99 -7.85 -5.65 6.23
CA GLY A 99 -6.60 -6.22 5.73
C GLY A 99 -5.52 -5.15 5.55
N ALA A 100 -5.86 -4.04 4.89
CA ALA A 100 -4.95 -2.92 4.69
C ALA A 100 -4.50 -2.30 6.01
N TYR A 101 -5.41 -2.09 6.95
CA TYR A 101 -5.08 -1.57 8.28
C TYR A 101 -4.11 -2.48 9.04
N SER A 102 -4.38 -3.79 9.00
CA SER A 102 -3.54 -4.80 9.63
C SER A 102 -2.13 -4.80 9.03
N LEU A 103 -2.03 -4.72 7.70
CA LEU A 103 -0.76 -4.64 6.98
C LEU A 103 0.04 -3.37 7.31
N VAL A 104 -0.62 -2.21 7.45
CA VAL A 104 0.03 -0.98 7.93
C VAL A 104 0.51 -1.14 9.37
N GLY A 105 -0.28 -1.77 10.24
CA GLY A 105 0.12 -2.09 11.61
C GLY A 105 1.35 -3.00 11.66
N LEU A 106 1.37 -4.06 10.85
CA LEU A 106 2.50 -4.98 10.73
C LEU A 106 3.77 -4.28 10.25
N SER A 107 3.67 -3.36 9.29
CA SER A 107 4.79 -2.52 8.84
C SER A 107 5.34 -1.62 9.95
N ARG A 108 4.56 -1.23 10.95
CA ARG A 108 5.10 -0.46 12.08
C ARG A 108 5.93 -1.30 13.05
N LEU A 109 5.80 -2.62 12.99
CA LEU A 109 6.59 -3.57 13.76
C LEU A 109 7.94 -3.91 13.08
N ASN A 110 8.41 -3.07 12.15
CA ASN A 110 9.65 -3.25 11.39
C ASN A 110 10.85 -3.64 12.25
N HIS A 111 11.01 -3.04 13.43
CA HIS A 111 12.14 -3.35 14.30
C HIS A 111 12.02 -4.74 14.94
N VAL A 112 10.80 -5.18 15.26
CA VAL A 112 10.53 -6.53 15.77
C VAL A 112 10.80 -7.56 14.67
N TRP A 113 10.35 -7.30 13.45
CA TRP A 113 10.66 -8.16 12.30
C TRP A 113 12.15 -8.19 11.98
N ALA A 114 12.83 -7.06 12.16
CA ALA A 114 14.29 -6.98 12.01
C ALA A 114 15.02 -7.95 12.94
N MET A 115 14.58 -8.06 14.20
CA MET A 115 15.22 -8.96 15.16
C MET A 115 14.80 -10.41 15.02
N LEU A 116 13.53 -10.67 14.72
CA LEU A 116 12.96 -12.02 14.76
C LEU A 116 13.06 -12.77 13.43
N LEU A 117 13.10 -12.06 12.30
CA LEU A 117 13.02 -12.66 10.98
C LEU A 117 14.31 -12.44 10.18
N GLY A 118 14.86 -13.53 9.63
CA GLY A 118 15.98 -13.50 8.70
C GLY A 118 15.57 -13.09 7.28
N TRP A 119 16.55 -13.08 6.37
CA TRP A 119 16.27 -12.99 4.94
C TRP A 119 15.58 -14.27 4.43
N PRO A 120 14.55 -14.20 3.57
CA PRO A 120 13.90 -13.00 3.00
C PRO A 120 12.70 -12.48 3.81
N SER A 121 12.29 -13.21 4.84
CA SER A 121 11.03 -12.98 5.56
C SER A 121 10.97 -11.64 6.29
N GLY A 122 12.09 -11.15 6.83
CA GLY A 122 12.18 -9.85 7.50
C GLY A 122 11.81 -8.69 6.58
N PRO A 123 12.51 -8.50 5.45
CA PRO A 123 12.18 -7.48 4.46
C PRO A 123 10.74 -7.56 3.94
N ILE A 124 10.21 -8.76 3.69
CA ILE A 124 8.83 -8.96 3.26
C ILE A 124 7.86 -8.47 4.35
N ALA A 125 8.07 -8.86 5.61
CA ALA A 125 7.24 -8.40 6.72
C ALA A 125 7.30 -6.87 6.90
N THR A 126 8.47 -6.27 6.63
CA THR A 126 8.62 -4.81 6.72
C THR A 126 7.91 -4.03 5.61
N GLY A 127 7.69 -4.66 4.46
CA GLY A 127 7.00 -4.08 3.30
C GLY A 127 5.48 -4.00 3.42
N GLY A 128 4.90 -4.30 4.59
CA GLY A 128 3.46 -4.34 4.81
C GLY A 128 2.70 -3.08 4.36
N SER A 129 3.28 -1.90 4.51
CA SER A 129 2.70 -0.62 4.10
C SER A 129 2.49 -0.54 2.59
N LEU A 130 3.47 -1.00 1.80
CA LEU A 130 3.37 -1.06 0.35
C LEU A 130 2.28 -2.05 -0.09
N TYR A 131 2.20 -3.22 0.57
CA TYR A 131 1.14 -4.19 0.28
C TYR A 131 -0.26 -3.65 0.60
N ALA A 132 -0.40 -2.91 1.70
CA ALA A 132 -1.65 -2.23 2.05
C ALA A 132 -2.06 -1.20 0.98
N LEU A 133 -1.10 -0.40 0.51
CA LEU A 133 -1.34 0.58 -0.56
C LEU A 133 -1.79 -0.08 -1.86
N LEU A 134 -1.10 -1.15 -2.29
CA LEU A 134 -1.46 -1.89 -3.50
C LEU A 134 -2.84 -2.55 -3.39
N LEU A 135 -3.16 -3.11 -2.22
CA LEU A 135 -4.47 -3.72 -1.95
C LEU A 135 -5.60 -2.68 -2.07
N LEU A 136 -5.46 -1.54 -1.40
CA LEU A 136 -6.47 -0.46 -1.43
C LEU A 136 -6.57 0.17 -2.84
N TYR A 137 -5.44 0.38 -3.50
CA TYR A 137 -5.38 0.88 -4.87
C TYR A 137 -6.12 -0.05 -5.84
N GLY A 138 -5.87 -1.36 -5.75
CA GLY A 138 -6.58 -2.37 -6.55
C GLY A 138 -8.08 -2.38 -6.28
N ALA A 139 -8.50 -2.29 -5.01
CA ALA A 139 -9.91 -2.27 -4.64
C ALA A 139 -10.64 -1.00 -5.14
N LEU A 140 -9.98 0.15 -5.09
CA LEU A 140 -10.52 1.40 -5.65
C LEU A 140 -10.63 1.31 -7.18
N LEU A 141 -9.59 0.84 -7.88
CA LEU A 141 -9.66 0.64 -9.33
C LEU A 141 -10.75 -0.35 -9.73
N TYR A 142 -10.98 -1.39 -8.93
CA TYR A 142 -12.09 -2.31 -9.14
C TYR A 142 -13.43 -1.61 -8.94
N SER A 143 -13.58 -0.78 -7.90
CA SER A 143 -14.80 0.01 -7.67
C SER A 143 -15.09 1.02 -8.78
N VAL A 144 -14.07 1.59 -9.42
CA VAL A 144 -14.18 2.51 -10.56
C VAL A 144 -14.77 1.82 -11.80
N ARG A 145 -14.61 0.49 -11.92
CA ARG A 145 -15.22 -0.30 -13.01
C ARG A 145 -16.70 -0.60 -12.76
N LEU A 146 -17.17 -0.44 -11.54
CA LEU A 146 -18.58 -0.65 -11.22
C LEU A 146 -19.34 0.65 -11.51
N PRO A 147 -20.56 0.56 -12.10
CA PRO A 147 -21.42 1.72 -12.23
C PRO A 147 -21.68 2.31 -10.84
N ARG A 148 -21.87 3.63 -10.77
CA ARG A 148 -22.20 4.35 -9.54
C ARG A 148 -23.33 3.63 -8.80
N SER A 149 -23.00 2.86 -7.76
CA SER A 149 -24.05 2.19 -6.99
C SER A 149 -24.77 3.26 -6.19
N ASN A 150 -26.08 3.37 -6.40
CA ASN A 150 -26.98 4.16 -5.56
C ASN A 150 -27.11 3.44 -4.20
N ALA A 151 -26.03 3.39 -3.43
CA ALA A 151 -26.08 3.00 -2.03
C ALA A 151 -26.52 4.22 -1.20
N VAL A 152 -27.71 4.74 -1.51
CA VAL A 152 -28.52 5.54 -0.59
C VAL A 152 -29.72 4.66 -0.24
N ALA A 153 -29.47 3.63 0.57
CA ALA A 153 -30.53 2.81 1.15
C ALA A 153 -29.98 2.05 2.37
N ALA A 154 -29.61 2.80 3.40
CA ALA A 154 -29.66 2.33 4.79
C ALA A 154 -29.55 3.57 5.68
N THR A 155 -30.70 4.18 5.92
CA THR A 155 -31.01 4.94 7.14
C THR A 155 -30.73 4.11 8.38
#